data_AF-A0A2D1IP74-F1
#
_entry.id   AF-A0A2D1IP74-F1
#
_cell.length_a   1.000
_cell.length_b   1.000
_cell.length_c   1.000
_cell.angle_alpha   90.00
_cell.angle_beta   90.00
_cell.angle_gamma   90.00
#
_symmetry.space_group_name_H-M   'P 1'
#
loop_
_entity.id
_entity.type
_entity.pdbx_description
1 polymer ?
#
loop_
_entity_poly.entity_id
_entity_poly.type
_entity_poly.pdbx_seq_one_letter_code
_entity_poly.pdbx_strand_id
1 'polypeptide(L)'
;MDKLLITAALFALGVWIWSEYFRAIPHLEESGVLKNFKVESVQPVSATYMVLDKSFIKPDRRVLHQASPFVGSFNDLAYVSNIDVLLTTQPLPDMQAELELDKPKRCFQIEGAINNAEQETIKTHVQHFSLIAANENIANLIRRLKSGQQVHLQGDIVSVHSGTTGQAFHAGTGSKHRAQCQMLKVTSIQIQ
;
A
#
# COMPACT_ATOMS: atom_id res chain seq x y z
N MET A 1 31.92 -15.13 23.46
CA MET A 1 30.84 -15.38 22.48
C MET A 1 29.81 -14.25 22.49
N ASP A 2 29.39 -13.79 23.67
CA ASP A 2 28.33 -12.77 23.82
C ASP A 2 28.60 -11.43 23.13
N LYS A 3 29.84 -10.92 23.18
CA LYS A 3 30.19 -9.65 22.51
C LYS A 3 30.02 -9.70 20.99
N LEU A 4 30.38 -10.82 20.36
CA LEU A 4 30.22 -11.00 18.90
C LEU A 4 28.74 -11.13 18.51
N LEU A 5 27.93 -11.81 19.32
CA LEU A 5 26.49 -11.92 19.11
C LEU A 5 25.78 -10.58 19.26
N ILE A 6 26.15 -9.78 20.26
CA ILE A 6 25.61 -8.42 20.46
C ILE A 6 25.99 -7.51 19.29
N THR A 7 27.25 -7.55 18.83
CA THR A 7 27.68 -6.75 17.66
C THR A 7 26.96 -7.18 16.38
N ALA A 8 26.79 -8.50 16.16
CA ALA A 8 26.03 -9.00 15.02
C ALA A 8 24.55 -8.57 15.06
N ALA A 9 23.93 -8.62 16.25
CA ALA A 9 22.55 -8.16 16.44
C ALA A 9 22.41 -6.66 16.15
N LEU A 10 23.30 -5.81 16.68
CA LEU A 10 23.28 -4.37 16.42
C LEU A 10 23.52 -4.04 14.94
N PHE A 11 24.42 -4.76 14.28
CA PHE A 11 24.67 -4.58 12.86
C PHE A 11 23.47 -5.01 12.02
N ALA A 12 22.85 -6.16 12.31
CA ALA A 12 21.63 -6.59 11.66
C ALA A 12 20.48 -5.59 11.86
N LEU A 13 20.37 -5.01 13.06
CA LEU A 13 19.37 -3.99 13.39
C LEU A 13 19.63 -2.69 12.62
N GLY A 14 20.90 -2.27 12.50
CA GLY A 14 21.30 -1.13 11.66
C GLY A 14 20.99 -1.35 10.18
N VAL A 15 21.30 -2.54 9.64
CA VAL A 15 20.97 -2.92 8.26
C VAL A 15 19.46 -2.96 8.05
N TRP A 16 18.69 -3.46 9.02
CA TRP A 16 17.24 -3.51 8.95
C TRP A 16 16.63 -2.10 8.91
N ILE A 17 17.00 -1.21 9.84
CA ILE A 17 16.59 0.20 9.85
C ILE A 17 16.96 0.89 8.55
N TRP A 18 18.20 0.69 8.06
CA TRP A 18 18.65 1.28 6.80
C TRP A 18 17.81 0.78 5.62
N SER A 19 17.56 -0.53 5.56
CA SER A 19 16.76 -1.16 4.50
C SER A 19 15.31 -0.70 4.48
N GLU A 20 14.77 -0.21 5.59
CA GLU A 20 13.40 0.27 5.71
C GLU A 20 13.32 1.78 5.46
N TYR A 21 14.32 2.54 5.91
CA TYR A 21 14.43 3.97 5.68
C TYR A 21 14.69 4.31 4.20
N PHE A 22 15.57 3.57 3.51
CA PHE A 22 15.97 3.86 2.13
C PHE A 22 15.09 3.17 1.06
N ARG A 23 13.93 2.60 1.42
CA ARG A 23 13.00 2.09 0.40
C ARG A 23 12.40 3.25 -0.38
N ALA A 24 12.64 3.26 -1.69
CA ALA A 24 11.98 4.18 -2.60
C ALA A 24 10.50 3.79 -2.77
N ILE A 25 9.63 4.78 -2.73
CA ILE A 25 8.21 4.65 -3.08
C ILE A 25 8.06 5.23 -4.49
N PRO A 26 7.60 4.45 -5.48
CA PRO A 26 7.42 4.95 -6.84
C PRO A 26 6.37 6.06 -6.85
N HIS A 27 6.53 7.00 -7.76
CA HIS A 27 5.60 8.11 -7.94
C HIS A 27 5.35 8.45 -9.40
N LEU A 28 4.24 9.14 -9.66
CA LEU A 28 3.79 9.42 -11.03
C LEU A 28 4.63 10.46 -11.77
N GLU A 29 5.49 11.23 -11.12
CA GLU A 29 6.47 12.08 -11.84
C GLU A 29 7.70 11.30 -12.34
N GLU A 30 7.89 10.04 -11.94
CA GLU A 30 9.00 9.24 -12.45
C GLU A 30 8.76 8.86 -13.92
N SER A 31 9.72 9.19 -14.78
CA SER A 31 9.62 8.89 -16.22
C SER A 31 9.44 7.40 -16.53
N GLY A 32 9.96 6.51 -15.68
CA GLY A 32 9.78 5.07 -15.79
C GLY A 32 8.34 4.63 -15.50
N VAL A 33 7.66 5.28 -14.56
CA VAL A 33 6.27 4.97 -14.20
C VAL A 33 5.32 5.46 -15.29
N LEU A 34 5.45 6.71 -15.74
CA LEU A 34 4.58 7.30 -16.76
C LEU A 34 4.62 6.58 -18.11
N LYS A 35 5.77 6.01 -18.48
CA LYS A 35 5.91 5.25 -19.74
C LYS A 35 5.21 3.89 -19.70
N ASN A 36 5.11 3.28 -18.52
CA ASN A 36 4.66 1.90 -18.37
C ASN A 36 3.26 1.77 -17.81
N PHE A 37 2.71 2.82 -17.19
CA PHE A 37 1.40 2.79 -16.54
C PHE A 37 0.53 3.96 -16.98
N LYS A 38 -0.74 3.65 -17.27
CA LYS A 38 -1.80 4.63 -17.48
C LYS A 38 -2.68 4.64 -16.23
N VAL A 39 -2.73 5.79 -15.55
CA VAL A 39 -3.50 5.98 -14.32
C VAL A 39 -4.63 6.97 -14.59
N GLU A 40 -5.88 6.53 -14.45
CA GLU A 40 -7.06 7.35 -14.74
C GLU A 40 -7.89 7.55 -13.48
N SER A 41 -8.22 8.80 -13.16
CA SER A 41 -9.07 9.14 -12.01
C SER A 41 -10.52 8.71 -12.28
N VAL A 42 -11.09 8.00 -11.31
CA VAL A 42 -12.48 7.53 -11.33
C VAL A 42 -13.33 8.33 -10.36
N GLN A 43 -12.86 8.52 -9.13
CA GLN A 43 -13.64 9.19 -8.08
C GLN A 43 -12.72 9.94 -7.11
N PRO A 44 -13.00 11.22 -6.79
CA PRO A 44 -12.23 11.95 -5.79
C PRO A 44 -12.50 11.41 -4.38
N VAL A 45 -11.47 11.41 -3.54
CA VAL A 45 -11.52 11.04 -2.12
C VAL A 45 -10.87 12.13 -1.30
N SER A 46 -11.54 12.54 -0.23
CA SER A 46 -10.98 13.41 0.80
C SER A 46 -11.62 13.06 2.13
N ALA A 47 -10.85 12.48 3.05
CA ALA A 47 -11.37 12.08 4.35
C ALA A 47 -10.24 11.94 5.37
N THR A 48 -10.62 11.95 6.64
CA THR A 48 -9.73 11.65 7.75
C THR A 48 -9.88 10.20 8.15
N TYR A 49 -8.74 9.52 8.29
CA TYR A 49 -8.64 8.11 8.58
C TYR A 49 -7.73 7.88 9.78
N MET A 50 -7.96 6.80 10.51
CA MET A 50 -6.97 6.18 11.37
C MET A 50 -6.28 5.06 10.58
N VAL A 51 -4.95 5.07 10.58
CA VAL A 51 -4.14 4.03 9.96
C VAL A 51 -4.16 2.80 10.87
N LEU A 52 -4.78 1.72 10.42
CA LEU A 52 -4.81 0.45 11.15
C LEU A 52 -3.52 -0.33 10.92
N ASP A 53 -3.11 -0.47 9.67
CA ASP A 53 -1.89 -1.16 9.30
C ASP A 53 -1.30 -0.60 7.99
N LYS A 54 -0.02 -0.87 7.74
CA LYS A 54 0.69 -0.53 6.51
C LYS A 54 1.64 -1.66 6.12
N SER A 55 1.57 -2.08 4.87
CA SER A 55 2.52 -3.04 4.31
C SER A 55 3.29 -2.49 3.13
N PHE A 56 4.57 -2.84 3.07
CA PHE A 56 5.37 -2.70 1.88
C PHE A 56 5.27 -3.96 1.03
N ILE A 57 4.96 -3.78 -0.26
CA ILE A 57 4.91 -4.85 -1.25
C ILE A 57 6.19 -4.82 -2.07
N LYS A 58 6.92 -5.94 -2.02
CA LYS A 58 8.08 -6.14 -2.88
C LYS A 58 7.60 -6.61 -4.24
N PRO A 59 8.23 -6.18 -5.34
CA PRO A 59 7.99 -6.81 -6.63
C PRO A 59 8.42 -8.28 -6.57
N ASP A 60 7.63 -9.15 -7.20
CA ASP A 60 7.72 -10.62 -7.07
C ASP A 60 9.00 -11.21 -7.71
N ARG A 61 9.75 -10.41 -8.49
CA ARG A 61 11.08 -10.78 -9.01
C ARG A 61 12.08 -9.63 -8.93
N ARG A 62 13.33 -9.95 -8.54
CA ARG A 62 14.50 -9.05 -8.64
C ARG A 62 14.87 -8.87 -10.11
N VAL A 63 14.24 -7.92 -10.78
CA VAL A 63 14.65 -7.56 -12.14
C VAL A 63 15.84 -6.61 -12.02
N LEU A 64 16.99 -6.98 -12.60
CA LEU A 64 18.23 -6.20 -12.61
C LEU A 64 18.08 -4.81 -13.26
N HIS A 65 17.00 -4.58 -14.01
CA HIS A 65 16.71 -3.32 -14.67
C HIS A 65 15.26 -2.90 -14.42
N GLN A 66 15.06 -1.97 -13.48
CA GLN A 66 13.76 -1.33 -13.19
C GLN A 66 13.19 -0.51 -14.38
N ALA A 67 13.91 -0.41 -15.50
CA ALA A 67 13.63 0.52 -16.59
C ALA A 67 13.72 -0.07 -18.01
N SER A 68 13.79 -1.40 -18.20
CA SER A 68 13.89 -1.99 -19.55
C SER A 68 12.55 -2.51 -20.07
N PRO A 69 12.01 -1.97 -21.18
CA PRO A 69 10.74 -2.38 -21.76
C PRO A 69 10.80 -3.66 -22.61
N PHE A 70 11.95 -4.34 -22.70
CA PHE A 70 12.19 -5.38 -23.72
C PHE A 70 12.25 -6.84 -23.23
N VAL A 71 11.75 -7.16 -22.03
CA VAL A 71 11.68 -8.56 -21.59
C VAL A 71 10.34 -8.88 -20.91
N GLY A 72 9.32 -9.23 -21.70
CA GLY A 72 8.21 -10.12 -21.31
C GLY A 72 7.37 -9.76 -20.07
N SER A 73 6.08 -9.48 -20.28
CA SER A 73 5.01 -9.58 -19.26
C SER A 73 5.29 -8.91 -17.91
N PHE A 74 5.77 -7.67 -17.90
CA PHE A 74 5.86 -6.86 -16.68
C PHE A 74 4.46 -6.45 -16.21
N ASN A 75 3.92 -7.18 -15.24
CA ASN A 75 2.58 -6.94 -14.70
C ASN A 75 2.58 -6.95 -13.17
N ASP A 76 3.52 -6.24 -12.56
CA ASP A 76 3.61 -6.09 -11.11
C ASP A 76 3.23 -4.68 -10.67
N LEU A 77 2.14 -4.58 -9.89
CA LEU A 77 1.61 -3.31 -9.39
C LEU A 77 2.60 -2.61 -8.44
N ALA A 78 3.57 -3.33 -7.86
CA ALA A 78 4.60 -2.77 -6.98
C ALA A 78 5.46 -1.69 -7.66
N TYR A 79 5.53 -1.63 -8.99
CA TYR A 79 6.29 -0.60 -9.71
C TYR A 79 5.60 0.77 -9.76
N VAL A 80 4.31 0.85 -9.46
CA VAL A 80 3.55 2.12 -9.36
C VAL A 80 2.92 2.31 -7.98
N SER A 81 2.73 1.22 -7.22
CA SER A 81 2.18 1.22 -5.87
C SER A 81 2.81 0.09 -5.05
N ASN A 82 3.81 0.40 -4.23
CA ASN A 82 4.45 -0.58 -3.34
C ASN A 82 4.04 -0.44 -1.87
N ILE A 83 3.06 0.40 -1.56
CA ILE A 83 2.51 0.55 -0.21
C ILE A 83 1.02 0.28 -0.24
N ASP A 84 0.63 -0.67 0.60
CA ASP A 84 -0.76 -0.93 0.95
C ASP A 84 -1.02 -0.41 2.36
N VAL A 85 -2.16 0.25 2.56
CA VAL A 85 -2.62 0.71 3.87
C VAL A 85 -4.01 0.16 4.16
N LEU A 86 -4.22 -0.20 5.41
CA LEU A 86 -5.53 -0.46 5.97
C LEU A 86 -5.94 0.75 6.81
N LEU A 87 -7.09 1.33 6.48
CA LEU A 87 -7.59 2.56 7.08
C LEU A 87 -8.99 2.35 7.63
N THR A 88 -9.35 3.12 8.65
CA THR A 88 -10.73 3.24 9.10
C THR A 88 -11.15 4.69 9.28
N THR A 89 -12.40 5.01 8.98
CA THR A 89 -12.98 6.35 9.21
C THR A 89 -13.51 6.53 10.63
N GLN A 90 -13.65 5.45 11.40
CA GLN A 90 -14.09 5.47 12.79
C GLN A 90 -13.33 4.42 13.63
N PRO A 91 -13.25 4.59 14.96
CA PRO A 91 -12.73 3.55 15.83
C PRO A 91 -13.46 2.22 15.62
N LEU A 92 -12.69 1.14 15.52
CA LEU A 92 -13.27 -0.20 15.44
C LEU A 92 -13.85 -0.59 16.81
N PRO A 93 -14.92 -1.40 16.83
CA PRO A 93 -15.44 -1.96 18.08
C PRO A 93 -14.36 -2.83 18.74
N ASP A 94 -14.49 -3.01 20.05
CA ASP A 94 -13.66 -3.98 20.78
C ASP A 94 -14.05 -5.39 20.31
N MET A 95 -13.27 -5.93 19.38
CA MET A 95 -13.50 -7.20 18.71
C MET A 95 -12.28 -8.10 18.87
N GLN A 96 -12.50 -9.39 19.04
CA GLN A 96 -11.41 -10.38 19.14
C GLN A 96 -10.75 -10.67 17.80
N ALA A 97 -11.43 -10.34 16.69
CA ALA A 97 -10.92 -10.59 15.35
C ALA A 97 -9.86 -9.54 14.95
N GLU A 98 -8.84 -9.99 14.23
CA GLU A 98 -7.78 -9.14 13.73
C GLU A 98 -7.98 -8.85 12.24
N LEU A 99 -7.67 -7.61 11.83
CA LEU A 99 -7.66 -7.22 10.43
C LEU A 99 -6.22 -7.15 9.94
N GLU A 100 -5.85 -8.08 9.06
CA GLU A 100 -4.49 -8.19 8.57
C GLU A 100 -4.38 -7.93 7.07
N LEU A 101 -3.27 -7.31 6.66
CA LEU A 101 -2.95 -7.11 5.25
C LEU A 101 -2.50 -8.42 4.57
N ASP A 102 -3.31 -8.90 3.62
CA ASP A 102 -3.01 -10.01 2.72
C ASP A 102 -2.22 -9.47 1.51
N LYS A 103 -0.89 -9.51 1.62
CA LYS A 103 0.03 -8.97 0.62
C LYS A 103 -0.14 -9.59 -0.76
N PRO A 104 -0.24 -10.93 -0.93
CA PRO A 104 -0.50 -11.54 -2.23
C PRO A 104 -1.78 -11.04 -2.90
N LYS A 105 -2.86 -10.86 -2.12
CA LYS A 105 -4.14 -10.38 -2.68
C LYS A 105 -4.23 -8.86 -2.78
N ARG A 106 -3.25 -8.11 -2.25
CA ARG A 106 -3.24 -6.64 -2.22
C ARG A 106 -4.55 -6.13 -1.60
N CYS A 107 -4.89 -6.66 -0.44
CA CYS A 107 -6.15 -6.44 0.27
C CYS A 107 -5.98 -6.84 1.73
N PHE A 108 -7.07 -6.94 2.49
CA PHE A 108 -7.04 -7.44 3.85
C PHE A 108 -7.87 -8.72 4.02
N GLN A 109 -7.61 -9.41 5.12
CA GLN A 109 -8.37 -10.54 5.62
C GLN A 109 -8.76 -10.31 7.08
N ILE A 110 -9.73 -11.09 7.54
CA ILE A 110 -10.22 -11.07 8.91
C ILE A 110 -9.81 -12.40 9.54
N GLU A 111 -9.02 -12.35 10.60
CA GLU A 111 -8.64 -13.52 11.38
C GLU A 111 -9.49 -13.60 12.65
N GLY A 112 -10.17 -14.73 12.85
CA GLY A 112 -11.09 -14.91 13.98
C GLY A 112 -12.57 -14.80 13.59
N ALA A 113 -13.43 -15.02 14.58
CA ALA A 113 -14.88 -14.94 14.40
C ALA A 113 -15.37 -13.50 14.62
N ILE A 114 -16.28 -13.06 13.75
CA ILE A 114 -16.97 -11.77 13.88
C ILE A 114 -18.48 -11.98 13.92
N ASN A 115 -19.18 -11.09 14.62
CA ASN A 115 -20.63 -11.00 14.60
C ASN A 115 -21.13 -10.08 13.46
N ASN A 116 -22.44 -10.04 13.23
CA ASN A 116 -23.02 -9.25 12.14
C ASN A 116 -22.80 -7.74 12.29
N ALA A 117 -22.75 -7.21 13.52
CA ALA A 117 -22.53 -5.79 13.76
C ALA A 117 -21.09 -5.40 13.42
N GLU A 118 -20.11 -6.19 13.88
CA GLU A 118 -18.69 -6.03 13.53
C GLU A 118 -18.48 -6.12 12.02
N GLN A 119 -19.13 -7.08 11.36
CA GLN A 119 -19.06 -7.23 9.91
C GLN A 119 -19.55 -5.99 9.17
N GLU A 120 -20.69 -5.41 9.58
CA GLU A 120 -21.21 -4.19 8.96
C GLU A 120 -20.33 -2.96 9.27
N THR A 121 -19.76 -2.86 10.47
CA THR A 121 -18.78 -1.81 10.77
C THR A 121 -17.54 -1.91 9.88
N ILE A 122 -16.96 -3.11 9.75
CA ILE A 122 -15.81 -3.35 8.88
C ILE A 122 -16.16 -2.98 7.44
N LYS A 123 -17.28 -3.47 6.92
CA LYS A 123 -17.73 -3.19 5.55
C LYS A 123 -17.93 -1.70 5.26
N THR A 124 -18.38 -0.94 6.25
CA THR A 124 -18.75 0.47 6.07
C THR A 124 -17.59 1.41 6.33
N HIS A 125 -16.70 1.09 7.27
CA HIS A 125 -15.72 2.05 7.79
C HIS A 125 -14.27 1.65 7.49
N VAL A 126 -14.01 0.37 7.20
CA VAL A 126 -12.66 -0.09 6.83
C VAL A 126 -12.47 -0.03 5.33
N GLN A 127 -11.34 0.52 4.92
CA GLN A 127 -10.90 0.54 3.53
C GLN A 127 -9.45 0.14 3.40
N HIS A 128 -9.15 -0.57 2.32
CA HIS A 128 -7.79 -0.88 1.93
C HIS A 128 -7.43 -0.07 0.69
N PHE A 129 -6.30 0.62 0.76
CA PHE A 129 -5.76 1.32 -0.39
C PHE A 129 -4.37 0.84 -0.76
N SER A 130 -4.21 0.46 -2.01
CA SER A 130 -2.92 0.46 -2.70
C SER A 130 -2.59 1.89 -3.10
N LEU A 131 -1.65 2.53 -2.40
CA LEU A 131 -1.35 3.94 -2.57
C LEU A 131 -0.41 4.17 -3.75
N ILE A 132 -0.73 5.17 -4.56
CA ILE A 132 0.09 5.68 -5.67
C ILE A 132 0.42 7.13 -5.34
N ALA A 133 1.71 7.44 -5.22
CA ALA A 133 2.14 8.80 -4.93
C ALA A 133 2.07 9.68 -6.20
N ALA A 134 1.44 10.85 -6.11
CA ALA A 134 1.44 11.79 -7.23
C ALA A 134 2.85 12.31 -7.57
N ASN A 135 3.69 12.53 -6.56
CA ASN A 135 5.05 13.04 -6.70
C ASN A 135 5.97 12.54 -5.56
N GLU A 136 7.25 12.89 -5.64
CA GLU A 136 8.27 12.47 -4.67
C GLU A 136 7.94 12.91 -3.23
N ASN A 137 7.41 14.13 -3.06
CA ASN A 137 7.04 14.64 -1.74
C ASN A 137 5.93 13.78 -1.09
N ILE A 138 4.88 13.45 -1.85
CA ILE A 138 3.82 12.56 -1.38
C ILE A 138 4.36 11.16 -1.11
N ALA A 139 5.25 10.65 -1.96
CA ALA A 139 5.91 9.36 -1.78
C ALA A 139 6.67 9.28 -0.43
N ASN A 140 7.39 10.36 -0.10
CA ASN A 140 8.08 10.52 1.17
C ASN A 140 7.15 10.57 2.38
N LEU A 141 5.98 11.20 2.27
CA LEU A 141 4.98 11.24 3.33
C LEU A 141 4.32 9.87 3.53
N ILE A 142 3.90 9.20 2.45
CA ILE A 142 3.32 7.84 2.49
C ILE A 142 4.28 6.87 3.18
N ARG A 143 5.57 6.93 2.86
CA ARG A 143 6.60 6.09 3.48
C ARG A 143 6.60 6.19 5.01
N ARG A 144 6.31 7.37 5.56
CA ARG A 144 6.38 7.69 7.00
C ARG A 144 5.13 7.32 7.79
N LEU A 145 4.06 6.88 7.13
CA LEU A 145 2.83 6.45 7.80
C LEU A 145 3.11 5.30 8.77
N LYS A 146 2.45 5.34 9.92
CA LYS A 146 2.51 4.33 10.97
C LYS A 146 1.09 3.98 11.43
N SER A 147 0.92 2.74 11.89
CA SER A 147 -0.30 2.32 12.57
C SER A 147 -0.59 3.22 13.78
N GLY A 148 -1.89 3.43 14.06
CA GLY A 148 -2.40 4.30 15.11
C GLY A 148 -2.40 5.79 14.78
N GLN A 149 -1.84 6.21 13.64
CA GLN A 149 -1.83 7.62 13.25
C GLN A 149 -3.17 8.04 12.64
N GLN A 150 -3.63 9.23 13.00
CA GLN A 150 -4.72 9.90 12.29
C GLN A 150 -4.15 10.72 11.13
N VAL A 151 -4.72 10.53 9.95
CA VAL A 151 -4.27 11.20 8.73
C VAL A 151 -5.44 11.72 7.93
N HIS A 152 -5.33 12.96 7.45
CA HIS A 152 -6.22 13.47 6.41
C HIS A 152 -5.62 13.16 5.05
N LEU A 153 -6.33 12.37 4.24
CA LEU A 153 -5.86 11.89 2.95
C LEU A 153 -6.77 12.44 1.85
N GLN A 154 -6.16 13.07 0.84
CA GLN A 154 -6.82 13.55 -0.37
C GLN A 154 -6.19 12.94 -1.63
N GLY A 155 -7.03 12.56 -2.58
CA GLY A 155 -6.61 11.94 -3.83
C GLY A 155 -7.78 11.51 -4.70
N ASP A 156 -7.52 10.60 -5.62
CA ASP A 156 -8.53 9.98 -6.48
C ASP A 156 -8.41 8.44 -6.40
N ILE A 157 -9.54 7.75 -6.27
CA ILE A 157 -9.63 6.35 -6.69
C ILE A 157 -9.33 6.30 -8.17
N VAL A 158 -8.42 5.40 -8.55
CA VAL A 158 -7.93 5.30 -9.93
C VAL A 158 -8.07 3.90 -10.49
N SER A 159 -8.24 3.84 -11.81
CA SER A 159 -7.95 2.64 -12.59
C SER A 159 -6.50 2.71 -13.05
N VAL A 160 -5.81 1.56 -13.03
CA VAL A 160 -4.42 1.45 -13.48
C VAL A 160 -4.36 0.43 -14.58
N HIS A 161 -3.78 0.81 -15.71
CA HIS A 161 -3.60 -0.04 -16.86
C HIS A 161 -2.14 -0.05 -17.29
N SER A 162 -1.72 -1.15 -17.91
CA SER A 162 -0.43 -1.22 -18.60
C SER A 162 -0.44 -0.22 -19.77
N GLY A 163 0.58 0.62 -19.86
CA GLY A 163 0.73 1.59 -20.95
C GLY A 163 0.95 0.92 -22.32
N THR A 164 1.47 -0.31 -22.34
CA THR A 164 1.76 -1.05 -23.58
C THR A 164 0.63 -2.00 -23.99
N THR A 165 0.07 -2.75 -23.03
CA THR A 165 -0.94 -3.79 -23.33
C THR A 165 -2.36 -3.35 -23.04
N GLY A 166 -2.55 -2.26 -22.29
CA GLY A 166 -3.87 -1.84 -21.80
C GLY A 166 -4.45 -2.76 -20.72
N GLN A 167 -3.73 -3.80 -20.29
CA GLN A 167 -4.20 -4.72 -19.26
C GLN A 167 -4.45 -3.99 -17.95
N ALA A 168 -5.62 -4.19 -17.36
CA ALA A 168 -5.99 -3.61 -16.08
C ALA A 168 -5.29 -4.31 -14.91
N PHE A 169 -4.82 -3.51 -13.97
CA PHE A 169 -4.34 -3.96 -12.67
C PHE A 169 -5.47 -3.86 -11.64
N HIS A 170 -5.51 -4.82 -10.72
CA HIS A 170 -6.56 -4.87 -9.70
C HIS A 170 -5.97 -5.21 -8.32
N ALA A 171 -6.36 -4.43 -7.31
CA ALA A 171 -6.25 -4.80 -5.91
C ALA A 171 -7.38 -5.79 -5.52
N GLY A 172 -7.16 -6.61 -4.49
CA GLY A 172 -8.17 -7.54 -3.96
C GLY A 172 -8.55 -8.70 -4.88
N THR A 173 -7.70 -9.10 -5.82
CA THR A 173 -7.98 -10.29 -6.65
C THR A 173 -8.02 -11.54 -5.77
N GLY A 174 -9.15 -12.26 -5.80
CA GLY A 174 -9.38 -13.43 -4.96
C GLY A 174 -9.73 -13.13 -3.50
N SER A 175 -9.89 -11.87 -3.09
CA SER A 175 -10.32 -11.52 -1.72
C SER A 175 -11.85 -11.46 -1.61
N LYS A 176 -12.37 -11.93 -0.47
CA LYS A 176 -13.79 -11.76 -0.10
C LYS A 176 -14.15 -10.28 0.13
N HIS A 177 -13.17 -9.43 0.43
CA HIS A 177 -13.34 -8.01 0.71
C HIS A 177 -12.93 -7.11 -0.45
N ARG A 178 -12.88 -7.66 -1.69
CA ARG A 178 -12.43 -6.93 -2.89
C ARG A 178 -13.11 -5.57 -3.08
N ALA A 179 -14.38 -5.43 -2.73
CA ALA A 179 -15.11 -4.17 -2.88
C ALA A 179 -14.52 -3.01 -2.05
N GLN A 180 -13.78 -3.32 -0.99
CA GLN A 180 -13.12 -2.35 -0.10
C GLN A 180 -11.63 -2.16 -0.45
N CYS A 181 -11.13 -2.85 -1.47
CA CYS A 181 -9.71 -2.86 -1.85
C CYS A 181 -9.53 -2.11 -3.17
N GLN A 182 -9.07 -0.87 -3.07
CA GLN A 182 -8.98 0.05 -4.20
C GLN A 182 -7.56 0.60 -4.38
N MET A 183 -7.28 1.19 -5.54
CA MET A 183 -6.05 1.94 -5.80
C MET A 183 -6.34 3.42 -5.66
N LEU A 184 -5.47 4.13 -4.94
CA LEU A 184 -5.66 5.54 -4.61
C LEU A 184 -4.43 6.35 -5.00
N LYS A 185 -4.60 7.25 -5.96
CA LYS A 185 -3.59 8.27 -6.28
C LYS A 185 -3.68 9.39 -5.25
N VAL A 186 -2.72 9.43 -4.35
CA VAL A 186 -2.64 10.42 -3.28
C VAL A 186 -2.03 11.71 -3.81
N THR A 187 -2.71 12.83 -3.61
CA THR A 187 -2.23 14.16 -4.00
C THR A 187 -1.90 15.02 -2.78
N SER A 188 -2.46 14.70 -1.61
CA SER A 188 -2.13 15.34 -0.34
C SER A 188 -2.34 14.38 0.82
N ILE A 189 -1.47 14.48 1.82
CA ILE A 189 -1.59 13.75 3.08
C ILE A 189 -1.10 14.63 4.22
N GLN A 190 -1.89 14.72 5.28
CA GLN A 190 -1.57 15.49 6.50
C GLN A 190 -1.65 14.55 7.70
N ILE A 191 -0.53 14.40 8.40
CA ILE A 191 -0.46 13.61 9.63
C ILE A 191 -0.84 14.53 10.79
N GLN A 192 -1.78 14.08 11.62
CA GLN A 192 -2.27 14.81 12.79
C GLN A 192 -1.52 14.40 14.06
#